data_AF-A0A2P5XQ21-F1
#
_entry.id   AF-A0A2P5XQ21-F1
#
_cell.length_a   1.000
_cell.length_b   1.000
_cell.length_c   1.000
_cell.angle_alpha   90.00
_cell.angle_beta   90.00
_cell.angle_gamma   90.00
#
_symmetry.space_group_name_H-M   'P 1'
#
loop_
_entity.id
_entity.type
_entity.pdbx_description
1 polymer ?
#
loop_
_entity_poly.entity_id
_entity_poly.type
_entity_poly.pdbx_seq_one_letter_code
_entity_poly.pdbx_strand_id
1 'polypeptide(L)'
;MEAGYMYVEEVRKVMEVKARRVRSMNAKLYFQNLEIFRVQEYINRRTGVLDRSYIVNLRNSQHECGSFQTLRYPCAHVHVECALANLNVEQYIDKVYMLECTLRIWVNEFPICRMS
;
A
#
# COMPACT_ATOMS: atom_id res chain seq x y z
N MET A 1 10.32 19.39 18.26
CA MET A 1 9.92 17.97 18.27
C MET A 1 9.48 17.61 16.87
N GLU A 2 10.32 16.94 16.11
CA GLU A 2 9.89 16.32 14.84
C GLU A 2 9.09 15.07 15.19
N ALA A 3 7.78 15.25 15.42
CA ALA A 3 6.88 14.13 15.56
C ALA A 3 6.63 13.58 14.16
N GLY A 4 7.39 12.54 13.80
CA GLY A 4 7.12 11.72 12.62
C GLY A 4 5.64 11.35 12.61
N TYR A 5 4.99 11.61 11.48
CA TYR A 5 3.59 11.31 11.23
C TYR A 5 3.32 9.83 11.52
N MET A 6 2.78 9.52 12.71
CA MET A 6 2.55 8.15 13.13
C MET A 6 1.23 7.65 12.52
N TYR A 7 1.29 6.54 11.79
CA TYR A 7 0.10 5.83 11.36
C TYR A 7 -0.54 5.08 12.53
N VAL A 8 -1.84 4.81 12.43
CA VAL A 8 -2.53 3.94 13.40
C VAL A 8 -1.87 2.56 13.46
N GLU A 9 -1.75 2.00 14.66
CA GLU A 9 -0.99 0.79 14.97
C GLU A 9 -1.43 -0.43 14.12
N GLU A 10 -2.72 -0.56 13.84
CA GLU A 10 -3.30 -1.60 12.98
C GLU A 10 -2.73 -1.54 11.56
N VAL A 11 -2.62 -0.33 10.98
CA VAL A 11 -2.08 -0.13 9.64
C VAL A 11 -0.60 -0.48 9.63
N ARG A 12 0.14 -0.06 10.66
CA ARG A 12 1.55 -0.39 10.83
C ARG A 12 1.79 -1.90 10.84
N LYS A 13 1.00 -2.66 11.62
CA LYS A 13 1.08 -4.13 11.69
C LYS A 13 0.78 -4.79 10.33
N VAL A 14 -0.27 -4.34 9.64
CA VAL A 14 -0.62 -4.87 8.32
C VAL A 14 0.50 -4.62 7.31
N MET A 15 1.10 -3.43 7.34
CA MET A 15 2.21 -3.06 6.46
C MET A 15 3.46 -3.92 6.72
N GLU A 16 3.78 -4.24 7.97
CA GLU A 16 4.88 -5.17 8.30
C GLU A 16 4.65 -6.57 7.72
N VAL A 17 3.42 -7.10 7.80
CA VAL A 17 3.07 -8.40 7.23
C VAL A 17 3.21 -8.37 5.71
N LYS A 18 2.73 -7.30 5.05
CA LYS A 18 2.86 -7.12 3.60
C LYS A 18 4.33 -7.00 3.17
N ALA A 19 5.14 -6.25 3.92
CA ALA A 19 6.58 -6.10 3.67
C ALA A 19 7.32 -7.45 3.78
N ARG A 20 6.93 -8.35 4.69
CA ARG A 20 7.51 -9.71 4.75
C ARG A 20 7.14 -10.55 3.52
N ARG A 21 5.91 -10.39 3.01
CA ARG A 21 5.41 -11.11 1.83
C ARG A 21 6.17 -10.74 0.55
N VAL A 22 6.76 -9.54 0.47
CA VAL A 22 7.67 -9.11 -0.62
C VAL A 22 8.73 -10.16 -0.97
N ARG A 23 9.22 -10.93 0.01
CA ARG A 23 10.28 -11.93 -0.19
C ARG A 23 9.90 -13.06 -1.17
N SER A 24 8.61 -13.32 -1.39
CA SER A 24 8.13 -14.34 -2.32
C SER A 24 7.77 -13.78 -3.71
N MET A 25 8.01 -12.49 -3.96
CA MET A 25 7.66 -11.82 -5.21
C MET A 25 8.90 -11.36 -5.97
N ASN A 26 8.78 -11.21 -7.29
CA ASN A 26 9.68 -10.38 -8.09
C ASN A 26 8.85 -9.38 -8.87
N ALA A 27 9.35 -8.15 -9.04
CA ALA A 27 8.80 -7.23 -10.01
C ALA A 27 9.82 -6.97 -11.11
N LYS A 28 9.31 -6.72 -12.32
CA LYS A 28 10.09 -6.29 -13.47
C LYS A 28 9.50 -4.98 -13.96
N LEU A 29 10.37 -3.98 -14.17
CA LEU A 29 9.98 -2.73 -14.81
C LEU A 29 9.58 -3.05 -16.25
N TYR A 30 8.37 -2.61 -16.65
CA TYR A 30 7.82 -2.89 -17.97
C TYR A 30 7.93 -1.65 -18.87
N PHE A 31 7.57 -0.47 -18.34
CA PHE A 31 7.77 0.83 -19.01
C PHE A 31 8.22 1.89 -18.01
N GLN A 32 9.44 2.41 -18.19
CA GLN A 32 10.07 3.37 -17.28
C GLN A 32 9.33 4.71 -17.22
N ASN A 33 8.97 5.29 -18.38
CA ASN A 33 8.38 6.64 -18.45
C ASN A 33 6.96 6.73 -17.87
N LEU A 34 6.30 5.58 -17.72
CA LEU A 34 4.93 5.49 -17.21
C LEU A 34 4.87 4.86 -15.82
N GLU A 35 6.02 4.49 -15.24
CA GLU A 35 6.12 3.77 -13.97
C GLU A 35 5.21 2.52 -13.94
N ILE A 36 5.16 1.81 -15.06
CA ILE A 36 4.39 0.57 -15.20
C ILE A 36 5.29 -0.62 -14.91
N PHE A 37 4.88 -1.41 -13.92
CA PHE A 37 5.56 -2.60 -13.47
C PHE A 37 4.72 -3.84 -13.74
N ARG A 38 5.41 -4.93 -14.07
CA ARG A 38 4.83 -6.27 -14.03
C ARG A 38 5.34 -6.96 -12.78
N VAL A 39 4.45 -7.21 -11.83
CA VAL A 39 4.76 -7.95 -10.60
C VAL A 39 4.38 -9.41 -10.79
N GLN A 40 5.31 -10.30 -10.49
CA GLN A 40 5.16 -11.75 -10.57
C GLN A 40 5.18 -12.33 -9.15
N GLU A 41 4.09 -13.01 -8.80
CA GLU A 41 3.99 -13.77 -7.57
C GLU A 41 4.40 -15.22 -7.82
N TYR A 42 5.23 -15.77 -6.94
CA TYR A 42 5.69 -17.14 -7.04
C TYR A 42 5.13 -17.96 -5.88
N ILE A 43 4.66 -19.18 -6.18
CA ILE A 43 4.32 -20.18 -5.15
C ILE A 43 5.59 -20.51 -4.36
N ASN A 44 6.71 -20.64 -5.07
CA ASN A 44 8.03 -20.76 -4.48
C ASN A 44 9.08 -20.13 -5.42
N ARG A 45 9.76 -19.09 -4.93
CA ARG A 45 10.78 -18.35 -5.69
C ARG A 45 11.97 -19.22 -6.11
N ARG A 46 12.30 -20.26 -5.33
CA ARG A 46 13.42 -21.18 -5.63
C ARG A 46 13.08 -22.14 -6.77
N THR A 47 11.84 -22.58 -6.86
CA THR A 47 11.39 -23.48 -7.93
C THR A 47 10.98 -22.73 -9.19
N GLY A 48 10.80 -21.41 -9.10
CA GLY A 48 10.40 -20.55 -10.23
C GLY A 48 8.93 -20.71 -10.64
N VAL A 49 8.13 -21.48 -9.88
CA VAL A 49 6.72 -21.71 -10.19
C VAL A 49 5.93 -20.42 -9.96
N LEU A 50 5.43 -19.86 -11.06
CA LEU A 50 4.60 -18.67 -11.07
C LEU A 50 3.18 -19.00 -10.59
N ASP A 51 2.65 -18.19 -9.69
CA ASP A 51 1.25 -18.22 -9.30
C ASP A 51 0.45 -17.25 -10.19
N ARG A 52 0.81 -15.96 -10.12
CA ARG A 52 0.08 -14.87 -10.79
C ARG A 52 1.00 -13.76 -11.27
N SER A 53 0.54 -12.98 -12.24
CA SER A 53 1.18 -11.74 -12.65
C SER A 53 0.18 -10.59 -12.66
N TYR A 54 0.62 -9.42 -12.21
CA TYR A 54 -0.16 -8.21 -12.11
C TYR A 54 0.54 -7.07 -12.85
N ILE A 55 -0.23 -6.27 -13.58
CA ILE A 55 0.19 -4.96 -14.06
C ILE A 55 -0.18 -3.91 -13.03
N VAL A 56 0.79 -3.04 -12.77
CA VAL A 56 0.65 -1.98 -11.80
C VAL A 56 1.22 -0.69 -12.37
N ASN A 57 0.50 0.41 -12.16
CA ASN A 57 0.92 1.76 -12.48
C ASN A 57 0.97 2.59 -11.19
N LEU A 58 2.19 2.93 -10.74
CA LEU A 58 2.40 3.72 -9.53
C LEU A 58 1.84 5.14 -9.65
N ARG A 59 2.06 5.80 -10.80
CA ARG A 59 1.68 7.20 -11.04
C ARG A 59 0.19 7.43 -10.94
N ASN A 60 -0.61 6.51 -11.49
CA ASN A 60 -2.06 6.66 -11.57
C ASN A 60 -2.80 5.87 -10.48
N SER A 61 -2.09 5.24 -9.54
CA SER A 61 -2.70 4.38 -8.50
C SER A 61 -3.64 3.32 -9.09
N GLN A 62 -3.34 2.85 -10.30
CA GLN A 62 -4.10 1.82 -10.99
C GLN A 62 -3.38 0.49 -10.79
N HIS A 63 -3.96 -0.35 -9.95
CA HIS A 63 -3.41 -1.64 -9.58
C HIS A 63 -4.42 -2.74 -9.94
N GLU A 64 -4.04 -3.71 -10.76
CA GLU A 64 -4.89 -4.87 -11.08
C GLU A 64 -5.25 -5.70 -9.83
N CYS A 65 -4.48 -5.58 -8.75
CA CYS A 65 -4.73 -6.29 -7.50
C CYS A 65 -6.01 -5.87 -6.76
N GLY A 66 -6.64 -4.74 -7.15
CA GLY A 66 -7.86 -4.15 -6.55
C GLY A 66 -7.74 -3.65 -5.11
N SER A 67 -6.84 -4.25 -4.32
CA SER A 67 -6.68 -4.03 -2.89
C SER A 67 -6.27 -2.59 -2.55
N PHE A 68 -5.44 -1.97 -3.38
CA PHE A 68 -4.97 -0.59 -3.15
C PHE A 68 -6.12 0.42 -3.21
N GLN A 69 -7.01 0.27 -4.19
CA GLN A 69 -8.14 1.17 -4.40
C GLN A 69 -9.19 1.03 -3.28
N THR A 70 -9.43 -0.19 -2.81
CA THR A 70 -10.39 -0.43 -1.72
C THR A 70 -9.84 -0.03 -0.35
N LEU A 71 -8.58 -0.35 -0.06
CA LEU A 71 -8.00 -0.20 1.27
C LEU A 71 -7.30 1.14 1.49
N ARG A 72 -7.00 1.91 0.43
CA ARG A 72 -6.33 3.22 0.53
C ARG A 72 -4.99 3.20 1.27
N TYR A 73 -4.34 2.05 1.31
CA TYR A 73 -2.95 1.89 1.75
C TYR A 73 -2.24 0.84 0.88
N PRO A 74 -0.90 0.85 0.80
CA PRO A 74 -0.12 0.04 -0.13
C PRO A 74 -0.44 -1.46 -0.06
N CYS A 75 -0.58 -2.09 -1.24
CA CYS A 75 -0.59 -3.53 -1.36
C CYS A 75 0.85 -4.07 -1.43
N ALA A 76 1.02 -5.38 -1.32
CA ALA A 76 2.34 -5.99 -1.36
C ALA A 76 3.07 -5.74 -2.70
N HIS A 77 2.34 -5.56 -3.81
CA HIS A 77 2.90 -5.20 -5.11
C HIS A 77 3.56 -3.82 -5.09
N VAL A 78 2.88 -2.81 -4.52
CA VAL A 78 3.42 -1.45 -4.35
C VAL A 78 4.71 -1.46 -3.53
N HIS A 79 4.81 -2.31 -2.49
CA HIS A 79 6.07 -2.45 -1.73
C HIS A 79 7.22 -2.95 -2.60
N VAL A 80 7.00 -3.95 -3.47
CA VAL A 80 8.05 -4.50 -4.35
C VAL A 80 8.51 -3.42 -5.33
N GLU A 81 7.58 -2.64 -5.86
CA GLU A 81 7.86 -1.60 -6.84
C GLU A 81 8.56 -0.39 -6.24
N CYS A 82 8.11 0.07 -5.06
CA CYS A 82 8.80 1.13 -4.33
C CYS A 82 10.25 0.73 -4.03
N ALA A 83 10.49 -0.55 -3.68
CA ALA A 83 11.85 -1.05 -3.48
C ALA A 83 12.68 -1.03 -4.77
N LEU A 84 12.08 -1.30 -5.93
CA LEU A 84 12.77 -1.22 -7.23
C LEU A 84 13.02 0.22 -7.70
N ALA A 85 12.05 1.10 -7.48
CA ALA A 85 12.11 2.51 -7.88
C ALA A 85 12.82 3.40 -6.87
N ASN A 86 13.27 2.83 -5.73
CA ASN A 86 13.86 3.56 -4.61
C ASN A 86 12.94 4.68 -4.07
N LEU A 87 11.64 4.39 -3.97
CA LEU A 87 10.61 5.29 -3.48
C LEU A 87 10.21 4.96 -2.03
N ASN A 88 9.76 5.96 -1.28
CA ASN A 88 9.21 5.75 0.05
C ASN A 88 7.75 5.26 -0.07
N VAL A 89 7.51 4.00 0.33
CA VAL A 89 6.18 3.38 0.30
C VAL A 89 5.13 4.12 1.14
N GLU A 90 5.55 4.86 2.17
CA GLU A 90 4.65 5.61 3.06
C GLU A 90 3.94 6.76 2.34
N GLN A 91 4.51 7.27 1.24
CA GLN A 91 3.88 8.30 0.40
C GLN A 91 2.56 7.83 -0.24
N TYR A 92 2.33 6.52 -0.28
CA TYR A 92 1.14 5.88 -0.84
C TYR A 92 0.13 5.45 0.23
N ILE A 93 0.33 5.82 1.50
CA ILE A 93 -0.66 5.62 2.57
C ILE A 93 -1.57 6.85 2.64
N ASP A 94 -2.88 6.63 2.56
CA ASP A 94 -3.84 7.71 2.65
C ASP A 94 -3.84 8.37 4.04
N LYS A 95 -3.99 9.69 4.05
CA LYS A 95 -3.96 10.51 5.27
C LYS A 95 -5.04 10.13 6.28
N VAL A 96 -6.14 9.49 5.86
CA VAL A 96 -7.17 8.99 6.79
C VAL A 96 -6.59 8.08 7.88
N TYR A 97 -5.47 7.41 7.60
CA TYR A 97 -4.78 6.53 8.53
C TYR A 97 -3.73 7.22 9.41
N MET A 98 -3.52 8.52 9.23
CA MET A 98 -2.66 9.29 10.12
C MET A 98 -3.35 9.43 11.48
N LEU A 99 -2.58 9.26 12.56
CA LEU A 99 -3.07 9.38 13.92
C LEU A 99 -3.75 10.73 14.16
N GLU A 100 -3.18 11.81 13.61
CA GLU A 100 -3.77 13.15 13.65
C GLU A 100 -5.18 13.21 13.04
N CYS A 101 -5.38 12.62 11.86
CA CYS A 101 -6.69 12.58 11.20
C CYS A 101 -7.69 11.72 11.98
N THR A 102 -7.23 10.60 12.55
CA THR A 102 -8.07 9.73 13.38
C THR A 102 -8.50 10.46 14.66
N LEU A 103 -7.59 11.15 15.34
CA LEU A 103 -7.91 11.93 16.54
C LEU A 103 -8.93 13.04 16.25
N ARG A 104 -8.83 13.71 15.10
CA ARG A 104 -9.82 14.72 14.68
C ARG A 104 -11.23 14.14 14.52
N ILE A 105 -11.37 12.89 14.09
CA ILE A 105 -12.69 12.23 14.00
C ILE A 105 -13.31 12.10 15.40
N TRP A 106 -12.50 11.76 16.41
CA TRP A 106 -12.98 11.61 17.79
C TRP A 106 -13.23 12.94 18.51
N VAL A 107 -12.55 14.01 18.10
CA VAL A 107 -12.73 15.36 18.67
C VAL A 107 -13.97 16.06 18.11
N ASN A 108 -14.41 15.71 16.90
CA ASN A 108 -15.66 16.24 16.36
C ASN A 108 -16.84 15.65 17.14
N GLU A 109 -17.62 16.50 17.82
CA GLU A 109 -18.91 16.07 18.37
C GLU A 109 -19.77 15.56 17.22
N PHE A 110 -20.14 14.28 17.28
CA PHE A 110 -21.08 13.72 16.32
C PHE A 110 -22.40 14.47 16.49
N PRO A 111 -22.94 15.12 15.44
CA PRO A 111 -24.25 15.74 15.56
C PRO A 111 -25.25 14.64 15.93
N ILE A 112 -25.88 14.80 17.09
CA ILE A 112 -26.96 13.91 17.52
C ILE A 112 -28.08 14.09 16.50
N CYS A 113 -28.28 13.09 15.64
CA CYS A 113 -29.46 13.02 14.79
C CYS A 113 -30.68 12.93 15.70
N ARG A 114 -31.34 14.06 15.96
CA ARG A 114 -32.68 14.06 16.53
C ARG A 114 -33.61 13.55 15.43
N MET A 115 -34.06 12.30 15.58
CA MET A 115 -35.13 11.78 14.75
C MET A 115 -36.40 12.54 15.12
N SER A 116 -36.85 13.42 14.23
CA SER A 116 -38.14 14.10 14.27
C SER A 116 -39.20 13.27 13.54
#